data_AF-A0A0G4J2W2-F1
#
_entry.id   AF-A0A0G4J2W2-F1
#
_cell.length_a   1.000
_cell.length_b   1.000
_cell.length_c   1.000
_cell.angle_alpha   90.00
_cell.angle_beta   90.00
_cell.angle_gamma   90.00
#
_symmetry.space_group_name_H-M   'P 1'
#
loop_
_entity.id
_entity.type
_entity.pdbx_description
1 polymer ?
#
loop_
_entity_poly.entity_id
_entity_poly.type
_entity_poly.pdbx_seq_one_letter_code
_entity_poly.pdbx_strand_id
1 'polypeptide(L)'
;MTLLLTTVVVSVIWSRAIAENVWQEFDVTFRVGSYTNAWFRRPRLKMHPFSDVKTYHPHAVTCTHRAGQDVVFARWSCRDGRMPSSLAFDQRWTQVTCRLPDSGYVDKSTCYLEYAIKKKVSVGAIVGGVIGAVVLISIILHCIQSRRRRRRWLSSQTSYTAQQPTLQPVVMQPGSHVATAPQYHPGQTVPPPPTYCQAVNA
;
A
#
# COMPACT_ATOMS: atom_id res chain seq x y z
N MET A 1 -20.36 -37.70 -26.42
CA MET A 1 -20.07 -36.87 -25.23
C MET A 1 -19.34 -35.56 -25.54
N THR A 2 -18.75 -35.37 -26.72
CA THR A 2 -18.05 -34.13 -27.13
C THR A 2 -18.97 -32.99 -27.59
N LEU A 3 -20.20 -33.29 -28.03
CA LEU A 3 -21.19 -32.29 -28.51
C LEU A 3 -21.90 -31.48 -27.41
N LEU A 4 -21.90 -31.96 -26.17
CA LEU A 4 -22.51 -31.25 -25.02
C LEU A 4 -21.57 -30.21 -24.40
N LEU A 5 -20.26 -30.34 -24.59
CA LEU A 5 -19.26 -29.39 -24.07
C LEU A 5 -19.16 -28.12 -24.91
N THR A 6 -19.33 -28.22 -26.24
CA THR A 6 -19.24 -27.05 -27.13
C THR A 6 -20.44 -26.12 -26.99
N THR A 7 -21.64 -26.65 -26.79
CA THR A 7 -22.87 -25.85 -26.63
C THR A 7 -22.90 -25.07 -25.30
N VAL A 8 -22.38 -25.64 -24.22
CA VAL A 8 -22.28 -24.95 -22.92
C VAL A 8 -21.25 -23.82 -22.97
N VAL A 9 -20.09 -24.02 -23.61
CA VAL A 9 -19.06 -22.99 -23.76
C VAL A 9 -19.54 -21.83 -24.63
N VAL A 10 -20.25 -22.10 -25.73
CA VAL A 10 -20.83 -21.04 -26.58
C VAL A 10 -21.92 -20.27 -25.85
N SER A 11 -22.75 -20.93 -25.02
CA SER A 11 -23.80 -20.28 -24.23
C SER A 11 -23.24 -19.34 -23.14
N VAL A 12 -22.16 -19.73 -22.46
CA VAL A 12 -21.49 -18.86 -21.46
C VAL A 12 -20.80 -17.67 -22.12
N ILE A 13 -20.24 -17.85 -23.32
CA ILE A 13 -19.63 -16.75 -24.11
C ILE A 13 -20.71 -15.76 -24.59
N TRP A 14 -21.86 -16.25 -25.06
CA TRP A 14 -22.97 -15.39 -25.51
C TRP A 14 -23.69 -14.68 -24.36
N SER A 15 -23.82 -15.33 -23.19
CA SER A 15 -24.46 -14.73 -22.01
C SER A 15 -23.65 -13.57 -21.42
N ARG A 16 -22.33 -13.54 -21.60
CA ARG A 16 -21.51 -12.37 -21.25
C ARG A 16 -21.60 -11.24 -22.27
N ALA A 17 -21.95 -11.53 -23.53
CA ALA A 17 -22.04 -10.52 -24.58
C ALA A 17 -23.35 -9.71 -24.55
N ILE A 18 -24.41 -10.20 -23.87
CA ILE A 18 -25.75 -9.58 -23.90
C ILE A 18 -26.05 -8.76 -22.62
N ALA A 19 -25.22 -8.86 -21.58
CA ALA A 19 -25.33 -8.03 -20.37
C ALA A 19 -24.41 -6.80 -20.38
N GLU A 20 -23.68 -6.55 -21.46
CA GLU A 20 -23.02 -5.27 -21.69
C GLU A 20 -24.04 -4.29 -22.28
N ASN A 21 -24.91 -3.73 -21.43
CA ASN A 21 -25.66 -2.56 -21.84
C ASN A 21 -24.66 -1.42 -22.11
N VAL A 22 -24.48 -1.24 -23.41
CA VAL A 22 -23.52 -0.43 -24.16
C VAL A 22 -23.72 1.06 -23.88
N TRP A 23 -23.33 1.52 -22.70
CA TRP A 23 -23.15 2.97 -22.53
C TRP A 23 -21.91 3.37 -23.33
N GLN A 24 -22.11 4.14 -24.40
CA GLN A 24 -21.02 4.73 -25.17
C GLN A 24 -20.14 5.58 -24.25
N GLU A 25 -18.83 5.62 -24.53
CA GLU A 25 -17.93 6.55 -23.85
C GLU A 25 -18.40 7.99 -24.10
N PHE A 26 -18.53 8.78 -23.03
CA PHE A 26 -18.95 10.17 -23.15
C PHE A 26 -18.26 11.07 -22.13
N ASP A 27 -18.08 12.32 -22.55
CA ASP A 27 -17.51 13.36 -21.71
C ASP A 27 -18.56 14.34 -21.21
N VAL A 28 -18.35 14.83 -20.00
CA VAL A 28 -19.10 15.93 -19.37
C VAL A 28 -18.12 16.97 -18.88
N THR A 29 -18.32 18.22 -19.27
CA THR A 29 -17.51 19.35 -18.79
C THR A 29 -18.32 20.19 -17.81
N PHE A 30 -17.82 20.28 -16.58
CA PHE A 30 -18.39 21.07 -15.49
C PHE A 30 -17.67 22.42 -15.44
N ARG A 31 -18.42 23.52 -15.43
CA ARG A 31 -17.86 24.89 -15.38
C ARG A 31 -18.30 25.60 -14.10
N VAL A 32 -17.45 26.46 -13.55
CA VAL A 32 -17.83 27.35 -12.45
C VAL A 32 -19.02 28.22 -12.86
N GLY A 33 -19.96 28.42 -11.94
CA GLY A 33 -21.18 29.20 -12.19
C GLY A 33 -22.27 28.47 -13.00
N SER A 34 -22.01 27.24 -13.47
CA SER A 34 -23.05 26.42 -14.09
C SER A 34 -23.90 25.70 -13.05
N TYR A 35 -25.20 25.62 -13.31
CA TYR A 35 -26.20 24.98 -12.44
C TYR A 35 -26.88 23.83 -13.18
N THR A 36 -27.32 22.81 -12.44
CA THR A 36 -28.13 21.71 -12.99
C THR A 36 -29.48 22.24 -13.48
N ASN A 37 -30.02 21.65 -14.55
CA ASN A 37 -31.35 21.96 -15.08
C ASN A 37 -32.51 21.32 -14.29
N ALA A 38 -32.21 20.62 -13.19
CA ALA A 38 -33.20 19.97 -12.35
C ALA A 38 -34.06 20.98 -11.58
N TRP A 39 -35.22 20.52 -11.08
CA TRP A 39 -36.15 21.32 -10.26
C TRP A 39 -35.46 22.00 -9.06
N PHE A 40 -34.41 21.37 -8.53
CA PHE A 40 -33.47 21.98 -7.59
C PHE A 40 -32.17 22.36 -8.30
N ARG A 41 -31.96 23.66 -8.52
CA ARG A 41 -30.70 24.19 -9.06
C ARG A 41 -29.57 23.96 -8.07
N ARG A 42 -28.62 23.09 -8.42
CA ARG A 42 -27.39 22.86 -7.66
C ARG A 42 -26.19 23.30 -8.49
N PRO A 43 -25.14 23.85 -7.86
CA PRO A 43 -23.87 24.09 -8.56
C PRO A 43 -23.36 22.78 -9.14
N ARG A 44 -23.03 22.78 -10.43
CA ARG A 44 -22.54 21.57 -11.12
C ARG A 44 -21.10 21.21 -10.76
N LEU A 45 -20.38 22.15 -10.16
CA LEU A 45 -18.99 21.96 -9.75
C LEU A 45 -18.87 22.41 -8.29
N LYS A 46 -18.72 21.46 -7.38
CA LYS A 46 -18.72 21.69 -5.93
C LYS A 46 -17.51 21.04 -5.28
N MET A 47 -16.81 21.78 -4.43
CA MET A 47 -15.70 21.22 -3.65
C MET A 47 -16.24 20.39 -2.48
N HIS A 48 -15.71 19.18 -2.30
CA HIS A 48 -15.98 18.31 -1.17
C HIS A 48 -15.31 18.86 0.10
N PRO A 49 -15.96 18.81 1.28
CA PRO A 49 -15.40 19.33 2.53
C PRO A 49 -14.07 18.68 2.96
N PHE A 50 -13.84 17.43 2.56
CA PHE A 50 -12.61 16.67 2.83
C PHE A 50 -11.48 16.89 1.80
N SER A 51 -11.52 17.98 1.03
CA SER A 51 -10.38 18.36 0.18
C SER A 51 -9.17 18.74 1.04
N ASP A 52 -8.03 18.06 0.86
CA ASP A 52 -6.76 18.42 1.51
C ASP A 52 -6.29 19.82 1.11
N VAL A 53 -6.58 20.21 -0.14
CA VAL A 53 -6.24 21.51 -0.70
C VAL A 53 -7.51 22.30 -0.98
N LYS A 54 -7.76 23.32 -0.16
CA LYS A 54 -8.94 24.20 -0.28
C LYS A 54 -8.69 25.46 -1.11
N THR A 55 -7.44 25.78 -1.42
CA THR A 55 -7.08 27.00 -2.15
C THR A 55 -7.22 26.85 -3.65
N TYR A 56 -7.18 25.62 -4.17
CA TYR A 56 -7.27 25.35 -5.59
C TYR A 56 -8.73 25.18 -6.05
N HIS A 57 -9.20 26.10 -6.89
CA HIS A 57 -10.56 26.09 -7.45
C HIS A 57 -10.49 25.99 -8.98
N PRO A 58 -10.75 24.82 -9.58
CA PRO A 58 -10.73 24.66 -11.03
C PRO A 58 -11.86 25.48 -11.68
N HIS A 59 -11.55 26.17 -12.78
CA HIS A 59 -12.56 26.92 -13.55
C HIS A 59 -13.45 25.99 -14.39
N ALA A 60 -12.86 24.90 -14.90
CA ALA A 60 -13.56 23.86 -15.63
C ALA A 60 -12.92 22.50 -15.38
N VAL A 61 -13.73 21.46 -15.29
CA VAL A 61 -13.29 20.07 -15.15
C VAL A 61 -14.02 19.21 -16.17
N THR A 62 -13.29 18.42 -16.94
CA THR A 62 -13.86 17.46 -17.88
C THR A 62 -13.72 16.06 -17.30
N CYS A 63 -14.83 15.37 -17.13
CA CYS A 63 -14.85 13.98 -16.69
C CYS A 63 -15.34 13.06 -17.80
N THR A 64 -14.59 11.99 -18.02
CA THR A 64 -14.88 10.96 -19.01
C THR A 64 -15.47 9.73 -18.34
N HIS A 65 -16.61 9.27 -18.85
CA HIS A 65 -17.21 8.00 -18.51
C HIS A 65 -16.80 6.95 -19.54
N ARG A 66 -16.17 5.85 -19.10
CA ARG A 66 -15.78 4.76 -20.00
C ARG A 66 -16.91 3.75 -20.16
N ALA A 67 -17.05 3.21 -21.37
CA ALA A 67 -18.02 2.18 -21.67
C ALA A 67 -17.82 0.92 -20.80
N GLY A 68 -18.91 0.22 -20.49
CA GLY A 68 -18.88 -1.02 -19.70
C GLY A 68 -18.75 -0.84 -18.18
N GLN A 69 -18.92 0.38 -17.66
CA GLN A 69 -18.97 0.64 -16.22
C GLN A 69 -20.40 0.95 -15.78
N ASP A 70 -20.81 0.38 -14.64
CA ASP A 70 -22.14 0.58 -14.07
C ASP A 70 -22.30 2.01 -13.52
N VAL A 71 -23.43 2.68 -13.83
CA VAL A 71 -23.59 4.14 -13.67
C VAL A 71 -23.46 4.60 -12.21
N VAL A 72 -23.75 3.71 -11.26
CA VAL A 72 -23.76 4.02 -9.83
C VAL A 72 -22.37 3.95 -9.20
N PHE A 73 -21.45 3.15 -9.76
CA PHE A 73 -20.10 2.95 -9.22
C PHE A 73 -18.98 3.15 -10.27
N ALA A 74 -19.31 3.74 -11.42
CA ALA A 74 -18.38 3.95 -12.50
C ALA A 74 -17.20 4.83 -12.08
N ARG A 75 -16.01 4.43 -12.48
CA ARG A 75 -14.77 5.12 -12.16
C ARG A 75 -14.54 6.22 -13.19
N TRP A 76 -15.15 7.38 -12.95
CA TRP A 76 -14.98 8.57 -13.77
C TRP A 76 -13.52 9.04 -13.78
N SER A 77 -13.02 9.41 -14.97
CA SER A 77 -11.70 10.04 -15.11
C SER A 77 -11.86 11.53 -15.29
N CYS A 78 -11.62 12.30 -14.24
CA CYS A 78 -11.70 13.76 -14.27
C CYS A 78 -10.34 14.41 -14.51
N ARG A 79 -10.30 15.40 -15.40
CA ARG A 79 -9.10 16.18 -15.76
C ARG A 79 -9.42 17.66 -15.79
N ASP A 80 -8.43 18.45 -15.38
CA ASP A 80 -8.42 19.90 -15.51
C ASP A 80 -7.10 20.30 -16.17
N GLY A 81 -7.18 21.00 -17.31
CA GLY A 81 -6.02 21.40 -18.10
C GLY A 81 -5.12 22.43 -17.41
N ARG A 82 -5.58 23.06 -16.32
CA ARG A 82 -4.81 24.04 -15.56
C ARG A 82 -4.32 23.51 -14.21
N MET A 83 -4.59 22.25 -13.89
CA MET A 83 -4.21 21.68 -12.61
C MET A 83 -2.68 21.57 -12.48
N PRO A 84 -2.07 22.18 -11.45
CA PRO A 84 -0.65 22.01 -11.16
C PRO A 84 -0.29 20.53 -11.03
N SER A 85 0.91 20.15 -11.50
CA SER A 85 1.37 18.76 -11.48
C SER A 85 1.49 18.18 -10.07
N SER A 86 1.66 19.02 -9.04
CA SER A 86 1.70 18.66 -7.63
C SER A 86 0.34 18.32 -7.02
N LEU A 87 -0.76 18.54 -7.75
CA LEU A 87 -2.12 18.27 -7.30
C LEU A 87 -2.77 17.15 -8.12
N ALA A 88 -3.76 16.49 -7.52
CA ALA A 88 -4.63 15.52 -8.17
C ALA A 88 -6.04 15.60 -7.59
N PHE A 89 -7.02 15.19 -8.39
CA PHE A 89 -8.33 14.81 -7.85
C PHE A 89 -8.19 13.59 -6.95
N ASP A 90 -8.76 13.65 -5.75
CA ASP A 90 -8.83 12.50 -4.87
C ASP A 90 -9.97 11.58 -5.28
N GLN A 91 -9.64 10.42 -5.82
CA GLN A 91 -10.60 9.42 -6.31
C GLN A 91 -11.56 8.91 -5.23
N ARG A 92 -11.22 9.06 -3.94
CA ARG A 92 -12.08 8.61 -2.83
C ARG A 92 -13.31 9.48 -2.62
N TRP A 93 -13.17 10.78 -2.91
CA TRP A 93 -14.21 11.80 -2.64
C TRP A 93 -14.69 12.48 -3.91
N THR A 94 -13.96 12.35 -5.01
CA THR A 94 -14.35 12.90 -6.31
C THR A 94 -15.34 11.98 -6.97
N GLN A 95 -16.57 12.45 -7.12
CA GLN A 95 -17.69 11.69 -7.66
C GLN A 95 -18.51 12.53 -8.63
N VAL A 96 -18.93 11.90 -9.73
CA VAL A 96 -19.86 12.47 -10.69
C VAL A 96 -21.20 11.81 -10.49
N THR A 97 -22.23 12.61 -10.24
CA THR A 97 -23.60 12.14 -10.07
C THR A 97 -24.47 12.73 -11.15
N CYS A 98 -25.08 11.86 -11.95
CA CYS A 98 -26.06 12.21 -12.97
C CYS A 98 -27.43 11.67 -12.58
N ARG A 99 -28.50 12.37 -12.95
CA ARG A 99 -29.85 11.83 -12.80
C ARG A 99 -30.16 10.99 -14.03
N LEU A 100 -30.49 9.71 -13.83
CA LEU A 100 -30.95 8.86 -14.93
C LEU A 100 -32.46 9.10 -15.11
N PRO A 101 -32.91 9.53 -16.30
CA PRO A 101 -34.32 9.47 -16.65
C PRO A 101 -34.72 8.03 -16.99
N ASP A 102 -36.03 7.77 -16.97
CA ASP A 102 -36.61 6.46 -17.34
C ASP A 102 -36.29 6.04 -18.78
N SER A 103 -35.89 6.99 -19.64
CA SER A 103 -35.59 6.77 -21.05
C SER A 103 -34.28 6.03 -21.32
N GLY A 104 -33.46 5.73 -20.29
CA GLY A 104 -32.17 5.07 -20.49
C GLY A 104 -31.14 5.93 -21.24
N TYR A 105 -31.26 7.26 -21.20
CA TYR A 105 -30.25 8.19 -21.74
C TYR A 105 -29.77 9.13 -20.64
N VAL A 106 -28.47 9.30 -20.46
CA VAL A 106 -27.94 10.20 -19.44
C VAL A 106 -28.06 11.66 -19.90
N ASP A 107 -28.97 12.42 -19.27
CA ASP A 107 -29.02 13.86 -19.47
C ASP A 107 -27.82 14.54 -18.79
N LYS A 108 -26.82 14.89 -19.61
CA LYS A 108 -25.58 15.54 -19.18
C LYS A 108 -25.81 16.84 -18.40
N SER A 109 -26.94 17.52 -18.59
CA SER A 109 -27.24 18.79 -17.91
C SER A 109 -27.70 18.61 -16.47
N THR A 110 -28.13 17.40 -16.09
CA THR A 110 -28.47 17.03 -14.71
C THR A 110 -27.23 16.64 -13.88
N CYS A 111 -26.11 16.36 -14.54
CA CYS A 111 -24.89 15.90 -13.88
C CYS A 111 -24.24 17.01 -13.05
N TYR A 112 -23.78 16.65 -11.85
CA TYR A 112 -22.91 17.48 -11.02
C TYR A 112 -21.68 16.69 -10.56
N LEU A 113 -20.58 17.42 -10.38
CA LEU A 113 -19.30 16.92 -9.90
C LEU A 113 -19.06 17.47 -8.50
N GLU A 114 -18.91 16.57 -7.54
CA GLU A 114 -18.34 16.88 -6.24
C GLU A 114 -16.89 16.41 -6.24
N TYR A 115 -15.94 17.32 -6.01
CA TYR A 115 -14.50 17.03 -6.17
C TYR A 115 -13.71 17.33 -4.90
N ALA A 116 -12.70 16.51 -4.63
CA ALA A 116 -11.68 16.79 -3.62
C ALA A 116 -10.31 16.84 -4.29
N ILE A 117 -9.44 17.72 -3.80
CA ILE A 117 -8.08 17.88 -4.29
C ILE A 117 -7.12 17.40 -3.22
N LYS A 118 -6.19 16.54 -3.62
CA LYS A 118 -5.07 16.09 -2.80
C LYS A 118 -3.74 16.48 -3.39
N LYS A 119 -2.73 16.58 -2.53
CA LYS A 119 -1.34 16.73 -2.97
C LYS A 119 -0.84 15.38 -3.50
N LYS A 120 -0.22 15.38 -4.68
CA LYS A 120 0.53 14.21 -5.15
C LYS A 120 1.80 14.11 -4.32
N VAL A 121 1.94 13.01 -3.59
CA VAL A 121 3.26 12.61 -3.10
C VAL A 121 4.11 12.25 -4.31
N SER A 122 5.26 12.92 -4.44
CA SER A 122 6.23 12.57 -5.46
C SER A 122 6.68 11.14 -5.21
N VAL A 123 6.40 10.24 -6.15
CA VAL A 123 6.89 8.84 -6.08
C VAL A 123 8.42 8.85 -5.90
N GLY A 124 9.11 9.81 -6.53
CA GLY A 124 10.55 10.00 -6.36
C GLY A 124 10.96 10.33 -4.92
N ALA A 125 10.15 11.04 -4.15
CA ALA A 125 10.44 11.30 -2.74
C ALA A 125 10.33 10.03 -1.88
N ILE A 126 9.32 9.21 -2.15
CA ILE A 126 9.13 7.92 -1.46
C ILE A 126 10.28 6.97 -1.82
N VAL A 127 10.53 6.79 -3.11
CA VAL A 127 11.60 5.90 -3.60
C VAL A 127 12.97 6.38 -3.12
N GLY A 128 13.24 7.69 -3.18
CA GLY A 128 14.48 8.28 -2.69
C GLY A 128 14.70 8.07 -1.19
N GLY A 129 13.65 8.25 -0.39
CA GLY A 129 13.70 7.97 1.05
C GLY A 129 14.01 6.51 1.36
N VAL A 130 13.36 5.56 0.66
CA VAL A 130 13.59 4.12 0.84
C VAL A 130 15.02 3.73 0.45
N ILE A 131 15.51 4.17 -0.71
CA ILE A 131 16.87 3.88 -1.17
C ILE A 131 17.90 4.47 -0.19
N GLY A 132 17.71 5.72 0.24
CA GLY A 132 18.58 6.38 1.21
C GLY A 132 18.67 5.61 2.53
N ALA A 133 17.54 5.15 3.07
CA ALA A 133 17.50 4.36 4.30
C ALA A 133 18.23 3.01 4.15
N VAL A 134 18.04 2.31 3.03
CA VAL A 134 18.71 1.02 2.77
C VAL A 134 20.23 1.19 2.71
N VAL A 135 20.73 2.18 1.98
CA VAL A 135 22.17 2.46 1.87
C VAL A 135 22.76 2.80 3.23
N LEU A 136 22.08 3.63 4.01
CA LEU A 136 22.51 4.00 5.36
C LEU A 136 22.62 2.77 6.28
N ILE A 137 21.62 1.89 6.25
CA ILE A 137 21.62 0.63 7.02
C ILE A 137 22.78 -0.27 6.58
N SER A 138 23.04 -0.42 5.29
CA SER A 138 24.17 -1.21 4.77
C SER A 138 25.51 -0.69 5.27
N ILE A 139 25.72 0.64 5.28
CA ILE A 139 26.95 1.26 5.80
C ILE A 139 27.08 1.00 7.31
N ILE A 140 26.01 1.19 8.09
CA ILE A 140 26.02 0.94 9.53
C ILE A 140 26.37 -0.51 9.82
N LEU A 141 25.74 -1.47 9.13
CA LEU A 141 26.02 -2.89 9.29
C LEU A 141 27.47 -3.22 8.91
N HIS A 142 27.98 -2.64 7.82
CA HIS A 142 29.38 -2.82 7.41
C HIS A 142 30.36 -2.28 8.47
N CYS A 143 30.08 -1.10 9.04
CA CYS A 143 30.85 -0.52 10.14
C CYS A 143 30.84 -1.39 11.40
N ILE A 144 29.69 -1.97 11.75
CA ILE A 144 29.58 -2.87 12.91
C ILE A 144 30.37 -4.16 12.65
N GLN A 145 30.24 -4.75 11.46
CA GLN A 145 30.95 -5.97 11.09
C GLN A 145 32.46 -5.76 11.03
N SER A 146 32.94 -4.64 10.48
CA SER A 146 34.37 -4.34 10.42
C SER A 146 34.96 -4.14 11.82
N ARG A 147 34.23 -3.47 12.72
CA ARG A 147 34.59 -3.37 14.14
C ARG A 147 34.62 -4.73 14.83
N ARG A 148 33.63 -5.58 14.60
CA ARG A 148 33.60 -6.95 15.14
C ARG A 148 34.77 -7.79 14.61
N ARG A 149 35.10 -7.69 13.33
CA ARG A 149 36.27 -8.36 12.74
C ARG A 149 37.55 -7.90 13.43
N ARG A 150 37.77 -6.58 13.58
CA ARG A 150 38.93 -6.02 14.30
C ARG A 150 39.07 -6.55 15.72
N ARG A 151 37.97 -6.70 16.46
CA ARG A 151 38.01 -7.26 17.83
C ARG A 151 38.48 -8.72 17.86
N ARG A 152 38.10 -9.55 16.89
CA ARG A 152 38.54 -10.96 16.84
C ARG A 152 40.04 -11.09 16.64
N TRP A 153 40.66 -10.21 15.85
CA TRP A 153 42.10 -10.23 15.62
C TRP A 153 42.91 -9.96 16.89
N LEU A 154 42.41 -9.09 17.78
CA LEU A 154 43.08 -8.79 19.05
C LEU A 154 43.03 -9.97 20.03
N SER A 155 41.91 -10.70 20.07
CA SER A 155 41.78 -11.88 20.93
C SER A 155 42.73 -13.02 20.54
N SER A 156 43.13 -13.11 19.27
CA SER A 156 44.10 -14.10 18.82
C SER A 156 45.52 -13.82 19.33
N GLN A 157 45.91 -12.58 19.61
CA GLN A 157 47.25 -12.27 20.12
C GLN A 157 47.44 -12.64 21.60
N THR A 158 46.40 -12.50 22.42
CA THR A 158 46.50 -12.78 23.86
C THR A 158 46.72 -14.27 24.18
N SER A 159 46.30 -15.18 23.29
CA SER A 159 46.47 -16.62 23.48
C SER A 159 47.92 -17.11 23.29
N TYR A 160 48.78 -16.40 22.56
CA TYR A 160 50.17 -16.82 22.36
C TYR A 160 51.09 -16.47 23.53
N THR A 161 50.74 -15.48 24.34
CA THR A 161 51.54 -15.09 25.52
C THR A 161 51.28 -15.94 26.77
N ALA A 162 50.26 -16.79 26.78
CA ALA A 162 49.97 -17.69 27.91
C ALA A 162 50.65 -19.07 27.81
N GLN A 163 51.30 -19.38 26.69
CA GLN A 163 52.06 -20.62 26.48
C GLN A 163 53.57 -20.37 26.57
N GLN A 164 54.02 -19.55 27.51
CA GLN A 164 55.40 -19.67 27.96
C GLN A 164 55.46 -20.97 28.78
N PRO A 165 56.19 -22.00 28.33
CA PRO A 165 56.34 -23.23 29.09
C PRO A 165 57.19 -22.88 30.31
N THR A 166 56.54 -22.51 31.41
CA THR A 166 57.17 -22.47 32.71
C THR A 166 57.54 -23.91 33.02
N LEU A 167 58.81 -24.25 32.83
CA LEU A 167 59.44 -25.47 33.33
C LEU A 167 59.19 -25.53 34.84
N GLN A 168 58.12 -26.19 35.25
CA GLN A 168 57.89 -26.53 36.65
C GLN A 168 58.70 -27.79 36.96
N PRO A 169 59.51 -27.80 38.04
CA PRO A 169 60.12 -29.02 38.54
C PRO A 169 59.02 -30.01 38.93
N VAL A 170 59.13 -31.22 38.39
CA VAL A 170 58.27 -32.36 38.70
C VAL A 170 58.36 -32.67 40.19
N VAL A 171 57.30 -32.36 40.92
CA VAL A 171 57.04 -32.93 42.25
C VAL A 171 55.94 -33.96 42.07
N MET A 172 56.30 -35.23 42.24
CA MET A 172 55.36 -36.35 42.38
C MET A 172 54.46 -36.08 43.58
N GLN A 173 53.17 -35.89 43.33
CA GLN A 173 52.17 -35.84 44.38
C GLN A 173 51.26 -37.09 44.28
N PRO A 174 51.18 -37.93 45.33
CA PRO A 174 50.33 -39.11 45.36
C PRO A 174 48.86 -38.71 45.45
N GLY A 175 48.00 -39.54 44.82
CA GLY A 175 46.59 -39.25 44.62
C GLY A 175 45.74 -39.11 45.88
N SER A 176 44.59 -38.47 45.70
CA SER A 176 43.40 -38.75 46.49
C SER A 176 42.17 -38.53 45.62
N HIS A 177 41.32 -39.55 45.60
CA HIS A 177 40.05 -39.58 44.89
C HIS A 177 39.03 -38.81 45.73
N VAL A 178 38.38 -37.78 45.16
CA VAL A 178 37.15 -37.23 45.74
C VAL A 178 36.15 -37.00 44.61
N ALA A 179 35.14 -37.85 44.57
CA ALA A 179 33.94 -37.69 43.78
C ALA A 179 33.19 -36.43 44.24
N THR A 180 32.90 -35.50 43.31
CA THR A 180 31.97 -34.39 43.56
C THR A 180 30.88 -34.42 42.51
N ALA A 181 29.65 -34.44 43.00
CA ALA A 181 28.40 -34.71 42.30
C ALA A 181 28.01 -33.66 41.22
N PRO A 182 27.13 -34.01 40.26
CA PRO A 182 26.63 -33.08 39.27
C PRO A 182 25.73 -32.01 39.91
N GLN A 183 26.09 -30.74 39.72
CA GLN A 183 25.32 -29.60 40.22
C GLN A 183 24.16 -29.29 39.25
N TYR A 184 22.95 -29.60 39.72
CA TYR A 184 21.67 -29.31 39.08
C TYR A 184 21.43 -27.78 39.00
N HIS A 185 21.12 -27.26 37.82
CA HIS A 185 20.66 -25.87 37.63
C HIS A 185 19.15 -25.86 37.35
N PRO A 186 18.30 -25.42 38.30
CA PRO A 186 16.89 -25.17 38.03
C PRO A 186 16.74 -23.72 37.52
N GLY A 187 16.34 -23.55 36.27
CA GLY A 187 16.16 -22.20 35.72
C GLY A 187 15.81 -22.13 34.25
N GLN A 188 14.92 -23.02 33.77
CA GLN A 188 14.41 -22.94 32.41
C GLN A 188 12.97 -22.42 32.47
N THR A 189 12.83 -21.11 32.33
CA THR A 189 11.54 -20.44 32.21
C THR A 189 10.92 -20.75 30.84
N VAL A 190 9.76 -21.39 30.89
CA VAL A 190 8.93 -21.76 29.74
C VAL A 190 8.37 -20.48 29.09
N PRO A 191 8.44 -20.33 27.76
CA PRO A 191 7.79 -19.22 27.08
C PRO A 191 6.26 -19.38 27.07
N PRO A 192 5.49 -18.29 27.23
CA PRO A 192 4.03 -18.34 27.22
C PRO A 192 3.49 -18.72 25.83
N PRO A 193 2.32 -19.38 25.76
CA PRO A 193 1.69 -19.79 24.50
C PRO A 193 1.18 -18.58 23.69
N PRO A 194 1.12 -18.69 22.35
CA PRO A 194 0.58 -17.65 21.49
C PRO A 194 -0.93 -17.48 21.72
N THR A 195 -1.34 -16.25 21.99
CA THR A 195 -2.74 -15.82 22.07
C THR A 195 -3.35 -15.85 20.67
N TYR A 196 -4.28 -16.76 20.41
CA TYR A 196 -5.11 -16.74 19.20
C TYR A 196 -6.23 -15.72 19.38
N CYS A 197 -6.25 -14.68 18.55
CA CYS A 197 -7.39 -13.78 18.44
C CYS A 197 -8.56 -14.50 17.74
N GLN A 198 -9.65 -14.74 18.46
CA GLN A 198 -10.95 -15.09 17.87
C GLN A 198 -11.46 -13.89 17.07
N ALA A 199 -11.57 -14.05 15.75
CA ALA A 199 -12.34 -13.17 14.89
C ALA A 199 -13.83 -13.45 15.15
N VAL A 200 -14.49 -12.55 15.88
CA VAL A 200 -15.94 -12.52 16.02
C VAL A 200 -16.48 -11.82 14.78
N ASN A 201 -17.09 -12.59 13.88
CA ASN A 201 -17.84 -12.05 12.76
C ASN A 201 -19.17 -11.49 13.30
N ALA A 202 -19.41 -10.22 13.01
CA ALA A 202 -20.71 -9.56 13.09
C ALA A 202 -21.12 -9.13 11.68
#